data_AF-A0A833HLC5-F1
#
_entry.id   AF-A0A833HLC5-F1
#
_cell.length_a   1.000
_cell.length_b   1.000
_cell.length_c   1.000
_cell.angle_alpha   90.00
_cell.angle_beta   90.00
_cell.angle_gamma   90.00
#
_symmetry.space_group_name_H-M   'P 1'
#
loop_
_entity.id
_entity.type
_entity.pdbx_description
1 polymer ?
#
loop_
_entity_poly.entity_id
_entity_poly.type
_entity_poly.pdbx_seq_one_letter_code
_entity_poly.pdbx_strand_id
1 'polypeptide(L)' 'MFDNRIHAEPVADLHEDMAAEQKARATYEHLLNLADDPSAKDALRFLREREVVHFQRFGEALRIVQEYQQAKKIY' A
#
# COMPACT_ATOMS: atom_id res chain seq x y z
N MET A 1 -23.55 -23.78 -13.22
CA MET A 1 -23.08 -23.16 -11.97
C MET A 1 -21.90 -22.28 -12.34
N PHE A 2 -22.11 -20.96 -12.40
CA PHE A 2 -21.03 -20.02 -12.67
C PHE A 2 -20.24 -19.83 -11.38
N ASP A 3 -18.99 -20.24 -11.42
CA ASP A 3 -18.00 -20.00 -10.39
C ASP A 3 -17.73 -18.49 -10.32
N ASN A 4 -18.43 -17.80 -9.41
CA ASN A 4 -18.20 -16.39 -9.11
C ASN A 4 -16.98 -16.24 -8.20
N ARG A 5 -15.84 -16.74 -8.64
CA ARG A 5 -14.55 -16.29 -8.12
C ARG A 5 -14.32 -14.91 -8.73
N ILE A 6 -14.51 -13.86 -7.93
CA ILE A 6 -13.75 -12.64 -8.15
C ILE A 6 -12.30 -13.10 -8.16
N HIS A 7 -11.72 -13.20 -9.36
CA HIS A 7 -10.31 -13.50 -9.53
C HIS A 7 -9.56 -12.29 -8.98
N ALA A 8 -9.19 -12.36 -7.70
CA ALA A 8 -8.20 -11.46 -7.13
C ALA A 8 -6.95 -11.59 -8.00
N GLU A 9 -6.54 -10.49 -8.63
CA GLU A 9 -5.33 -10.40 -9.44
C GLU A 9 -4.25 -9.80 -8.55
N PRO A 10 -3.42 -10.61 -7.87
CA PRO A 10 -2.64 -10.11 -6.73
C PRO A 10 -1.63 -9.02 -7.11
N VAL A 11 -1.21 -8.98 -8.38
CA VAL A 11 -0.36 -7.91 -8.91
C VAL A 11 -1.11 -6.59 -9.01
N ALA A 12 -2.37 -6.61 -9.47
CA ALA A 12 -3.21 -5.42 -9.54
C ALA A 12 -3.54 -4.93 -8.13
N ASP A 13 -3.96 -5.83 -7.24
CA ASP A 13 -4.31 -5.50 -5.86
C ASP A 13 -3.13 -4.85 -5.12
N LEU A 14 -1.91 -5.41 -5.24
CA LEU A 14 -0.72 -4.83 -4.61
C LEU A 14 -0.32 -3.47 -5.20
N HIS A 15 -0.56 -3.24 -6.49
CA HIS A 15 -0.38 -1.91 -7.07
C HIS A 15 -1.40 -0.89 -6.56
N GLU A 16 -2.66 -1.30 -6.38
CA GLU A 16 -3.69 -0.47 -5.78
C GLU A 16 -3.36 -0.13 -4.32
N ASP A 17 -2.92 -1.11 -3.54
CA ASP A 17 -2.48 -0.90 -2.15
C ASP A 17 -1.31 0.10 -2.08
N MET A 18 -0.28 -0.08 -2.91
CA MET A 18 0.85 0.87 -2.99
C MET A 18 0.38 2.29 -3.34
N ALA A 19 -0.56 2.43 -4.28
CA ALA A 19 -1.10 3.74 -4.65
C ALA A 19 -1.91 4.36 -3.51
N ALA A 20 -2.70 3.55 -2.80
CA ALA A 20 -3.47 3.98 -1.64
C ALA A 20 -2.55 4.52 -0.54
N GLU A 21 -1.46 3.83 -0.24
CA GLU A 21 -0.50 4.28 0.79
C GLU A 21 0.20 5.59 0.43
N GLN A 22 0.59 5.79 -0.83
CA GLN A 22 1.14 7.08 -1.28
C GLN A 22 0.12 8.21 -1.16
N LYS A 23 -1.15 7.94 -1.49
CA LYS A 23 -2.24 8.92 -1.36
C LYS A 23 -2.50 9.25 0.12
N ALA A 24 -2.50 8.26 1.01
CA ALA A 24 -2.65 8.47 2.45
C ALA A 24 -1.48 9.29 3.01
N ARG A 25 -0.24 8.95 2.65
CA ARG A 25 0.96 9.71 3.02
C ARG A 25 0.87 11.18 2.62
N ALA A 26 0.49 11.46 1.37
CA ALA A 26 0.33 12.83 0.86
C ALA A 26 -0.80 13.57 1.59
N THR A 27 -1.89 12.87 1.93
CA THR A 27 -3.00 13.41 2.72
C THR A 27 -2.53 13.82 4.12
N TYR A 28 -1.78 12.96 4.82
CA TYR A 28 -1.25 13.30 6.15
C TYR A 28 -0.21 14.41 6.12
N GLU A 29 0.64 14.47 5.10
CA GLU A 29 1.55 15.60 4.88
C GLU A 29 0.77 16.92 4.75
N HIS A 30 -0.31 16.93 3.98
CA HIS A 30 -1.16 18.11 3.84
C HIS A 30 -1.81 18.50 5.18
N LEU A 31 -2.36 17.54 5.92
CA LEU A 31 -2.96 17.79 7.24
C LEU A 31 -1.95 18.29 8.28
N LEU A 32 -0.69 17.82 8.24
CA LEU A 32 0.37 18.31 9.12
C LEU A 32 0.63 19.81 8.96
N ASN A 33 0.52 20.31 7.72
CA ASN A 33 0.68 21.73 7.41
C ASN A 33 -0.51 22.59 7.86
N LEU A 34 -1.69 21.98 8.04
CA LEU A 34 -2.91 22.67 8.46
C LEU A 34 -3.20 22.54 9.97
N ALA A 35 -2.63 21.55 10.64
CA ALA A 35 -2.87 21.32 12.05
C ALA A 35 -2.13 22.36 12.92
N ASP A 36 -2.74 22.75 14.04
CA ASP A 36 -2.12 23.61 15.06
C ASP A 36 -1.90 22.87 16.39
N ASP A 37 -2.74 21.89 16.71
CA ASP A 37 -2.63 21.09 17.93
C ASP A 37 -1.40 20.16 17.91
N PRO A 38 -0.51 20.21 18.92
CA PRO A 38 0.68 19.36 18.98
C PRO A 38 0.37 17.86 19.01
N SER A 39 -0.67 17.43 19.73
CA SER A 39 -1.02 16.02 19.86
C SER A 39 -1.55 15.44 18.54
N ALA A 40 -2.31 16.24 17.79
CA ALA A 40 -2.75 15.90 16.45
C ALA A 40 -1.56 15.76 15.48
N LYS A 41 -0.56 16.66 15.58
CA LYS A 41 0.67 16.56 14.78
C LYS A 41 1.46 15.29 15.08
N ASP A 42 1.57 14.91 16.35
CA ASP A 42 2.27 13.68 16.73
C ASP A 42 1.60 12.44 16.12
N ALA A 43 0.27 12.36 16.19
CA ALA A 43 -0.49 11.29 15.55
C ALA A 43 -0.31 11.28 14.02
N LEU A 44 -0.40 12.44 13.37
CA LEU A 44 -0.23 12.55 11.91
C LEU A 44 1.18 12.18 11.45
N ARG A 45 2.24 12.53 12.21
CA ARG A 45 3.62 12.11 11.88
C ARG A 45 3.76 10.59 11.95
N PHE A 46 3.23 9.96 13.00
CA PHE A 46 3.24 8.51 13.13
C PHE A 46 2.51 7.82 11.98
N LEU A 47 1.30 8.28 11.63
CA LEU A 47 0.54 7.72 10.51
C LEU A 47 1.28 7.88 9.18
N ARG A 48 1.81 9.08 8.91
CA ARG A 48 2.57 9.35 7.69
C ARG A 48 3.79 8.44 7.55
N GLU A 49 4.55 8.22 8.61
CA GLU A 49 5.71 7.31 8.61
C GLU A 49 5.29 5.86 8.36
N ARG A 50 4.16 5.43 8.92
CA ARG A 50 3.61 4.11 8.66
C ARG A 50 3.27 3.89 7.20
N GLU A 51 2.72 4.88 6.49
CA GLU A 51 2.38 4.68 5.08
C GLU A 51 3.63 4.55 4.19
N VAL A 52 4.77 5.11 4.60
CA VAL A 52 6.06 4.83 3.94
C VAL A 52 6.45 3.37 4.13
N VAL A 53 6.29 2.83 5.34
CA VAL A 53 6.59 1.41 5.65
C VAL A 53 5.62 0.49 4.92
N HIS A 54 4.31 0.76 4.94
CA HIS A 54 3.32 -0.05 4.23
C HIS A 54 3.61 -0.06 2.72
N PHE A 55 3.89 1.09 2.11
CA PHE A 55 4.27 1.17 0.70
C PHE A 55 5.48 0.28 0.37
N GLN A 56 6.52 0.32 1.21
CA GLN A 56 7.72 -0.53 1.03
C GLN A 56 7.39 -2.02 1.17
N ARG A 57 6.53 -2.40 2.13
CA ARG A 57 6.11 -3.78 2.35
C ARG A 57 5.24 -4.32 1.23
N PHE A 58 4.31 -3.53 0.70
CA PHE A 58 3.54 -3.92 -0.49
C PHE A 58 4.45 -4.05 -1.72
N GLY A 59 5.43 -3.16 -1.88
CA GLY A 59 6.45 -3.31 -2.95
C GLY A 59 7.32 -4.56 -2.81
N GLU A 60 7.64 -4.97 -1.58
CA GLU A 60 8.33 -6.24 -1.30
C GLU A 60 7.44 -7.44 -1.64
N ALA A 61 6.18 -7.43 -1.20
CA ALA A 61 5.21 -8.46 -1.54
C ALA A 61 5.01 -8.60 -3.05
N LEU A 62 4.93 -7.47 -3.77
CA LEU A 62 4.78 -7.45 -5.23
C LEU A 62 5.92 -8.17 -5.94
N ARG A 63 7.17 -7.93 -5.53
CA ARG A 63 8.34 -8.63 -6.09
C ARG A 63 8.23 -10.13 -5.88
N ILE A 64 7.92 -10.57 -4.65
CA ILE A 64 7.77 -11.99 -4.30
C ILE A 64 6.68 -12.66 -5.14
N VAL A 65 5.53 -12.01 -5.31
CA VAL A 65 4.41 -12.52 -6.12
C VAL A 65 4.83 -12.66 -7.59
N GLN A 66 5.51 -11.66 -8.14
CA GLN A 66 5.98 -11.69 -9.52
C GLN A 66 7.01 -12.79 -9.75
N GLU A 67 7.97 -12.98 -8.84
CA GLU A 67 8.95 -14.07 -8.88
C GLU A 67 8.27 -15.44 -8.86
N TYR A 68 7.29 -15.63 -7.97
CA TYR A 68 6.52 -16.88 -7.88
C TYR A 68 5.73 -17.17 -9.15
N GLN A 69 5.10 -16.16 -9.75
CA GLN A 69 4.36 -16.30 -11.00
C GLN A 69 5.29 -16.61 -12.19
N GLN A 70 6.50 -16.05 -12.21
CA GLN A 70 7.50 -16.37 -13.23
C GLN A 70 8.01 -17.80 -13.10
N ALA A 71 8.28 -18.26 -11.88
CA ALA A 71 8.72 -19.63 -11.61
C ALA A 71 7.67 -20.66 -12.08
N LYS A 72 6.38 -20.41 -11.88
CA LYS A 72 5.30 -21.29 -12.39
C LYS A 72 5.26 -21.46 -13.90
N LYS A 73 5.78 -20.50 -14.68
CA LYS A 73 5.74 -20.55 -16.15
C LYS A 73 6.83 -21.44 -16.76
N ILE A 74 7.79 -21.93 -15.95
CA ILE A 74 8.98 -22.66 -16.42
C ILE A 74 8.81 -24.20 -16.32
N TYR A 75 7.73 -24.70 -15.70
CA TYR A 75 7.49 -26.14 -15.50
C TYR A 75 6.40 -26.71 -16.40
#